data_AF-A0A955VIE5-F1
#
_entry.id   AF-A0A955VIE5-F1
#
_cell.length_a   1.000
_cell.length_b   1.000
_cell.length_c   1.000
_cell.angle_alpha   90.00
_cell.angle_beta   90.00
_cell.angle_gamma   90.00
#
_symmetry.space_group_name_H-M   'P 1'
#
loop_
_entity.id
_entity.type
_entity.pdbx_description
1 polymer ?
#
loop_
_entity_poly.entity_id
_entity_poly.type
_entity_poly.pdbx_seq_one_letter_code
_entity_poly.pdbx_strand_id
1 'polypeptide(L)'
;MRDARRRRESASTGIRTVCRLGVTIVWLLLAACGSTHRAASDATQSGDLIAGDLFGGGDLVRHDGQQPDLEGPDLLGDSLGGDDSASADLSPTDLADALDNDRLPTSCAEIGSTDCFSNYDCGDSSTRCEELTSSEESPICCVKGERGVGVAGTACTLAADCQSSICIDNLCSDICGSVADCPPKMQLCMAIAFSGSDDKWCFPQ
;
A
#
# COMPACT_ATOMS: atom_id res chain seq x y z
N MET A 1 -14.80 1.44 -58.08
CA MET A 1 -14.16 0.48 -59.02
C MET A 1 -12.92 -0.09 -58.36
N ARG A 2 -12.92 -1.41 -58.08
CA ARG A 2 -11.80 -2.39 -58.20
C ARG A 2 -10.52 -2.10 -57.41
N ASP A 3 -9.82 -3.00 -56.70
CA ASP A 3 -9.79 -4.46 -56.47
C ASP A 3 -8.85 -4.62 -55.25
N ALA A 4 -9.14 -5.33 -54.17
CA ALA A 4 -9.12 -6.80 -53.97
C ALA A 4 -7.72 -7.44 -53.77
N ARG A 5 -7.62 -8.22 -52.66
CA ARG A 5 -6.84 -9.48 -52.44
C ARG A 5 -5.31 -9.35 -52.21
N ARG A 6 -4.62 -10.07 -51.31
CA ARG A 6 -4.77 -11.38 -50.61
C ARG A 6 -3.90 -11.36 -49.34
N ARG A 7 -4.39 -11.82 -48.18
CA ARG A 7 -4.20 -13.16 -47.57
C ARG A 7 -2.75 -13.67 -47.46
N ARG A 8 -2.28 -13.84 -46.21
CA ARG A 8 -1.80 -15.14 -45.73
C ARG A 8 -2.31 -15.40 -44.31
N GLU A 9 -3.14 -16.43 -44.24
CA GLU A 9 -3.54 -17.14 -43.03
C GLU A 9 -2.31 -17.89 -42.48
N SER A 10 -2.10 -17.89 -41.16
CA SER A 10 -1.40 -18.97 -40.47
C SER A 10 -2.24 -19.36 -39.28
N ALA A 11 -2.97 -20.46 -39.47
CA ALA A 11 -3.62 -21.22 -38.44
C ALA A 11 -2.56 -22.01 -37.66
N SER A 12 -2.62 -21.96 -36.34
CA SER A 12 -2.11 -23.04 -35.49
C SER A 12 -3.05 -23.16 -34.30
N THR A 13 -3.99 -24.09 -34.42
CA THR A 13 -4.30 -25.16 -33.45
C THR A 13 -3.92 -24.82 -31.99
N GLY A 14 -4.82 -24.58 -31.05
CA GLY A 14 -6.04 -25.34 -30.75
C GLY A 14 -5.74 -26.39 -29.68
N ILE A 15 -5.69 -26.01 -28.41
CA ILE A 15 -5.85 -26.95 -27.28
C ILE A 15 -6.81 -26.32 -26.27
N ARG A 16 -8.06 -26.76 -26.33
CA ARG A 16 -9.05 -26.61 -25.27
C ARG A 16 -8.82 -27.77 -24.31
N THR A 17 -8.40 -27.51 -23.07
CA THR A 17 -8.51 -28.48 -22.00
C THR A 17 -9.52 -27.97 -20.98
N VAL A 18 -10.75 -28.44 -21.16
CA VAL A 18 -11.79 -28.45 -20.14
C VAL A 18 -11.51 -29.67 -19.27
N CYS A 19 -11.10 -29.48 -18.01
CA CYS A 19 -11.18 -30.52 -17.00
C CYS A 19 -12.17 -30.07 -15.92
N ARG A 20 -13.40 -30.57 -16.08
CA ARG A 20 -14.46 -30.64 -15.07
C ARG A 20 -14.05 -31.58 -13.93
N LEU A 21 -14.54 -31.23 -12.74
CA LEU A 21 -14.98 -32.07 -11.63
C LEU A 21 -14.11 -33.27 -11.19
N GLY A 22 -13.52 -33.08 -10.01
CA GLY A 22 -13.73 -33.91 -8.82
C GLY A 22 -13.78 -35.43 -8.96
N VAL A 23 -12.73 -36.10 -8.49
CA VAL A 23 -12.81 -37.45 -7.91
C VAL A 23 -11.76 -37.55 -6.80
N THR A 24 -12.22 -37.55 -5.55
CA THR A 24 -11.53 -38.19 -4.42
C THR A 24 -11.11 -39.61 -4.79
N ILE A 25 -9.86 -40.01 -4.59
CA ILE A 25 -9.47 -41.38 -4.18
C ILE A 25 -7.98 -41.40 -3.83
N VAL A 26 -7.74 -41.71 -2.56
CA VAL A 26 -6.52 -42.25 -1.96
C VAL A 26 -5.97 -43.41 -2.77
N TRP A 27 -4.70 -43.40 -3.16
CA TRP A 27 -3.87 -44.61 -3.24
C TRP A 27 -2.40 -44.29 -2.96
N LEU A 28 -1.94 -44.83 -1.83
CA LEU A 28 -0.56 -45.18 -1.50
C LEU A 28 0.06 -46.09 -2.58
N LEU A 29 1.36 -45.92 -2.86
CA LEU A 29 2.42 -46.95 -3.10
C LEU A 29 3.59 -46.29 -3.86
N LEU A 30 4.67 -45.90 -3.18
CA LEU A 30 5.91 -46.67 -2.93
C LEU A 30 6.60 -47.26 -4.18
N ALA A 31 7.83 -46.77 -4.44
CA ALA A 31 9.05 -47.43 -4.95
C ALA A 31 9.73 -46.56 -6.05
N ALA A 32 10.77 -45.77 -5.76
CA ALA A 32 12.18 -46.13 -5.49
C ALA A 32 13.09 -46.05 -6.73
N CYS A 33 13.89 -44.98 -6.81
CA CYS A 33 15.30 -44.91 -7.27
C CYS A 33 15.68 -43.41 -7.19
N GLY A 34 16.63 -42.91 -6.40
CA GLY A 34 17.89 -43.49 -5.97
C GLY A 34 19.03 -42.66 -6.56
N SER A 35 19.41 -41.54 -5.92
CA SER A 35 20.74 -40.93 -6.04
C SER A 35 21.03 -40.07 -4.81
N THR A 36 21.78 -40.70 -3.93
CA THR A 36 22.37 -40.24 -2.68
C THR A 36 23.45 -39.18 -2.89
N HIS A 37 23.34 -38.04 -2.22
CA HIS A 37 24.50 -37.38 -1.59
C HIS A 37 24.17 -37.19 -0.10
N ARG A 38 25.01 -37.81 0.73
CA ARG A 38 24.90 -37.90 2.19
C ARG A 38 26.19 -37.35 2.81
N ALA A 39 26.03 -36.81 4.02
CA ALA A 39 27.01 -36.46 5.07
C ALA A 39 27.22 -34.95 5.22
N ALA A 40 27.10 -34.33 6.40
CA ALA A 40 26.80 -34.75 7.79
C ALA A 40 26.47 -33.44 8.57
N SER A 41 25.38 -33.31 9.35
CA SER A 41 25.11 -33.79 10.73
C SER A 41 25.86 -33.06 11.86
N ASP A 42 25.16 -32.15 12.56
CA ASP A 42 25.04 -32.00 14.04
C ASP A 42 23.91 -30.93 14.28
N ALA A 43 22.73 -31.17 14.87
CA ALA A 43 22.34 -31.65 16.22
C ALA A 43 22.90 -30.71 17.32
N THR A 44 22.23 -30.19 18.35
CA THR A 44 20.93 -30.38 19.03
C THR A 44 20.77 -29.21 20.03
N GLN A 45 19.58 -28.60 20.16
CA GLN A 45 19.00 -28.11 21.43
C GLN A 45 17.60 -27.53 21.12
N SER A 46 16.49 -28.20 21.46
CA SER A 46 15.91 -28.37 22.80
C SER A 46 15.73 -27.06 23.56
N GLY A 47 14.55 -26.47 23.43
CA GLY A 47 13.96 -25.44 24.28
C GLY A 47 12.48 -25.40 23.90
N ASP A 48 11.69 -26.34 24.38
CA ASP A 48 10.99 -26.31 25.67
C ASP A 48 9.87 -25.27 25.72
N LEU A 49 8.73 -25.78 26.14
CA LEU A 49 7.39 -25.26 25.98
C LEU A 49 7.13 -24.20 27.04
N ILE A 50 6.58 -23.06 26.64
CA ILE A 50 5.70 -22.30 27.54
C ILE A 50 4.36 -22.15 26.83
N ALA A 51 3.46 -23.05 27.19
CA ALA A 51 2.02 -22.82 27.12
C ALA A 51 1.67 -21.72 28.13
N GLY A 52 1.36 -20.54 27.62
CA GLY A 52 0.72 -19.46 28.37
C GLY A 52 -0.75 -19.39 27.99
N ASP A 53 -1.54 -20.25 28.62
CA ASP A 53 -3.00 -20.14 28.67
C ASP A 53 -3.41 -19.04 29.66
N LEU A 54 -4.59 -18.47 29.37
CA LEU A 54 -5.50 -17.75 30.28
C LEU A 54 -5.32 -16.24 30.51
N PHE A 55 -6.32 -15.51 30.00
CA PHE A 55 -7.23 -14.57 30.70
C PHE A 55 -7.40 -13.26 29.91
N GLY A 56 -8.59 -13.05 29.38
CA GLY A 56 -8.97 -11.78 28.76
C GLY A 56 -10.32 -11.83 28.07
N GLY A 57 -11.36 -12.27 28.79
CA GLY A 57 -12.74 -12.04 28.37
C GLY A 57 -13.00 -10.54 28.33
N GLY A 58 -12.94 -9.96 27.13
CA GLY A 58 -13.41 -8.62 26.82
C GLY A 58 -14.83 -8.72 26.28
N ASP A 59 -15.76 -8.33 27.13
CA ASP A 59 -17.20 -8.25 26.95
C ASP A 59 -17.59 -7.60 25.60
N LEU A 60 -18.34 -8.33 24.78
CA LEU A 60 -19.00 -7.79 23.59
C LEU A 60 -20.19 -6.96 24.06
N VAL A 61 -19.94 -5.69 24.41
CA VAL A 61 -21.02 -4.73 24.65
C VAL A 61 -21.71 -4.44 23.33
N ARG A 62 -22.78 -5.19 23.14
CA ARG A 62 -23.88 -4.95 22.22
C ARG A 62 -24.52 -3.62 22.59
N HIS A 63 -24.23 -2.56 21.84
CA HIS A 63 -25.04 -1.34 21.88
C HIS A 63 -26.32 -1.58 21.05
N ASP A 64 -27.31 -2.18 21.72
CA ASP A 64 -28.72 -2.07 21.35
C ASP A 64 -29.14 -0.59 21.37
N GLY A 65 -30.05 -0.26 20.46
CA GLY A 65 -30.36 1.10 20.05
C GLY A 65 -30.95 1.99 21.14
N GLN A 66 -30.66 3.28 21.00
CA GLN A 66 -31.48 4.35 21.52
C GLN A 66 -31.43 5.49 20.50
N GLN A 67 -32.50 5.60 19.71
CA GLN A 67 -32.83 6.81 18.97
C GLN A 67 -33.28 7.83 20.02
N PRO A 68 -32.59 8.98 20.21
CA PRO A 68 -33.17 10.06 20.98
C PRO A 68 -34.03 10.89 20.03
N ASP A 69 -35.34 10.78 20.21
CA ASP A 69 -36.27 11.83 19.80
C ASP A 69 -35.82 13.13 20.48
N LEU A 70 -35.33 14.08 19.69
CA LEU A 70 -35.06 15.44 20.16
C LEU A 70 -36.30 16.29 19.89
N GLU A 71 -37.32 16.08 20.73
CA GLU A 71 -38.24 17.14 21.07
C GLU A 71 -37.49 18.15 21.97
N GLY A 72 -37.55 19.43 21.57
CA GLY A 72 -36.98 20.53 22.35
C GLY A 72 -37.69 20.68 23.70
N PRO A 73 -37.02 21.39 24.63
CA PRO A 73 -37.68 22.59 25.12
C PRO A 73 -36.73 23.79 25.31
N ASP A 74 -37.27 24.96 24.94
CA ASP A 74 -37.24 26.24 25.64
C ASP A 74 -35.93 26.74 26.29
N LEU A 75 -35.38 27.73 25.59
CA LEU A 75 -35.09 29.09 26.11
C LEU A 75 -35.28 29.29 27.62
N LEU A 76 -34.21 29.23 28.40
CA LEU A 76 -33.98 30.15 29.51
C LEU A 76 -32.49 30.46 29.62
N GLY A 77 -32.20 31.75 29.69
CA GLY A 77 -30.87 32.31 29.50
C GLY A 77 -29.88 32.00 30.60
N ASP A 78 -28.61 32.05 30.21
CA ASP A 78 -27.51 32.20 31.14
C ASP A 78 -26.62 33.37 30.70
N SER A 79 -26.70 34.41 31.53
CA SER A 79 -25.63 35.29 31.95
C SER A 79 -24.49 35.56 30.96
N LEU A 80 -24.66 36.64 30.21
CA LEU A 80 -23.55 37.49 29.77
C LEU A 80 -22.88 38.07 31.02
N GLY A 81 -21.90 37.35 31.57
CA GLY A 81 -21.11 37.78 32.71
C GLY A 81 -19.64 37.61 32.41
N GLY A 82 -18.93 38.73 32.29
CA GLY A 82 -17.46 38.76 32.39
C GLY A 82 -16.77 39.26 31.14
N ASP A 83 -16.83 40.58 30.93
CA ASP A 83 -15.81 41.33 30.22
C ASP A 83 -14.48 41.23 30.96
N ASP A 84 -13.77 40.12 30.83
CA ASP A 84 -12.35 40.07 31.14
C ASP A 84 -11.60 40.23 29.82
N SER A 85 -11.54 41.49 29.37
CA SER A 85 -10.47 41.97 28.50
C SER A 85 -9.15 41.82 29.25
N ALA A 86 -8.71 40.58 29.44
CA ALA A 86 -7.29 40.30 29.55
C ALA A 86 -6.72 40.70 28.20
N SER A 87 -6.24 41.94 28.12
CA SER A 87 -5.11 42.27 27.27
C SER A 87 -3.98 41.34 27.71
N ALA A 88 -4.04 40.09 27.27
CA ALA A 88 -2.91 39.21 27.28
C ALA A 88 -1.91 39.94 26.43
N ASP A 89 -0.94 40.55 27.11
CA ASP A 89 0.27 41.10 26.56
C ASP A 89 1.01 39.92 25.95
N LEU A 90 0.53 39.48 24.78
CA LEU A 90 1.15 38.48 23.95
C LEU A 90 2.46 39.14 23.53
N SER A 91 3.52 38.71 24.21
CA SER A 91 4.84 39.21 23.89
C SER A 91 5.09 38.90 22.40
N PRO A 92 5.76 39.77 21.64
CA PRO A 92 6.06 39.52 20.22
C PRO A 92 6.74 38.16 19.97
N THR A 93 7.38 37.62 21.01
CA THR A 93 7.99 36.29 21.07
C THR A 93 6.98 35.14 21.00
N ASP A 94 5.81 35.24 21.64
CA ASP A 94 4.80 34.17 21.62
C ASP A 94 4.12 34.05 20.25
N LEU A 95 4.07 35.16 19.48
CA LEU A 95 3.55 35.16 18.12
C LEU A 95 4.55 34.60 17.10
N ALA A 96 5.86 34.69 17.37
CA ALA A 96 6.89 34.13 16.51
C ALA A 96 6.94 32.59 16.59
N ASP A 97 6.78 32.00 17.78
CA ASP A 97 6.72 30.54 17.96
C ASP A 97 5.40 29.92 17.44
N ALA A 98 4.29 30.68 17.49
CA ALA A 98 3.03 30.21 16.91
C ALA A 98 3.07 30.13 15.37
N LEU A 99 3.86 30.99 14.72
CA LEU A 99 4.04 30.99 13.26
C LEU A 99 5.07 29.95 12.77
N ASP A 100 5.94 29.45 13.65
CA ASP A 100 6.92 28.40 13.31
C ASP A 100 6.29 27.00 13.24
N ASN A 101 5.11 26.81 13.87
CA ASN A 101 4.36 25.55 13.81
C ASN A 101 3.70 25.26 12.45
N ASP A 102 3.62 26.25 11.55
CA ASP A 102 3.18 26.07 10.16
C ASP A 102 4.32 25.75 9.19
N ARG A 103 5.55 25.59 9.70
CA ARG A 103 6.68 25.16 8.88
C ARG A 103 6.49 23.72 8.44
N LEU A 104 6.24 23.53 7.14
CA LEU A 104 6.19 22.21 6.53
C LEU A 104 7.58 21.53 6.61
N PRO A 105 7.63 20.21 6.87
CA PRO A 105 8.88 19.49 6.95
C PRO A 105 9.63 19.55 5.62
N THR A 106 10.91 19.90 5.67
CA THR A 106 11.76 19.99 4.47
C THR A 106 12.48 18.68 4.13
N SER A 107 12.39 17.68 5.01
CA SER A 107 12.99 16.36 4.82
C SER A 107 12.23 15.27 5.59
N CYS A 108 12.36 14.01 5.18
CA CYS A 108 11.74 12.89 5.90
C CYS A 108 12.36 12.70 7.31
N ALA A 109 13.63 13.07 7.48
CA ALA A 109 14.31 12.99 8.77
C ALA A 109 13.66 13.88 9.85
N GLU A 110 13.11 15.04 9.48
CA GLU A 110 12.42 15.95 10.41
C GLU A 110 11.18 15.31 11.06
N ILE A 111 10.52 14.38 10.34
CA ILE A 111 9.37 13.64 10.85
C ILE A 111 9.75 12.24 11.36
N GLY A 112 11.04 11.92 11.47
CA GLY A 112 11.52 10.61 11.89
C GLY A 112 11.18 9.49 10.89
N SER A 113 11.05 9.83 9.61
CA SER A 113 10.77 8.90 8.52
C SER A 113 11.99 8.75 7.60
N THR A 114 11.88 7.85 6.62
CA THR A 114 12.87 7.59 5.57
C THR A 114 12.36 8.11 4.24
N ASP A 115 13.27 8.63 3.41
CA ASP A 115 12.98 8.96 2.01
C ASP A 115 12.57 7.69 1.25
N CYS A 116 11.65 7.83 0.30
CA CYS A 116 11.17 6.72 -0.51
C CYS A 116 10.87 7.18 -1.94
N PHE A 117 10.98 6.24 -2.88
CA PHE A 117 10.54 6.43 -4.25
C PHE A 117 9.21 5.71 -4.51
N SER A 118 9.01 4.58 -3.85
CA SER A 118 7.87 3.69 -3.97
C SER A 118 7.47 3.09 -2.63
N ASN A 119 6.30 2.47 -2.58
CA ASN A 119 5.89 1.66 -1.42
C ASN A 119 6.83 0.48 -1.13
N TYR A 120 7.71 0.08 -2.06
CA TYR A 120 8.69 -0.97 -1.83
C TYR A 120 9.87 -0.52 -0.97
N ASP A 121 10.12 0.79 -0.90
CA ASP A 121 11.17 1.37 -0.04
C ASP A 121 10.71 1.49 1.41
N CYS A 122 9.39 1.45 1.63
CA CYS A 122 8.81 1.47 2.96
C CYS A 122 8.76 0.06 3.55
N GLY A 123 9.60 -0.20 4.56
CA GLY A 123 9.82 -1.53 5.14
C GLY A 123 8.59 -2.18 5.82
N ASP A 124 7.54 -1.42 6.12
CA ASP A 124 6.33 -1.91 6.79
C ASP A 124 5.08 -1.73 5.91
N SER A 125 4.19 -2.73 5.88
CA SER A 125 2.94 -2.69 5.10
C SER A 125 1.92 -1.65 5.57
N SER A 126 2.05 -1.15 6.81
CA SER A 126 1.27 -0.06 7.40
C SER A 126 1.84 1.33 7.10
N THR A 127 2.90 1.39 6.30
CA THR A 127 3.46 2.63 5.77
C THR A 127 3.35 2.67 4.26
N ARG A 128 3.20 3.87 3.72
CA ARG A 128 3.16 4.16 2.28
C ARG A 128 4.10 5.31 1.96
N CYS A 129 4.56 5.35 0.72
CA CYS A 129 5.35 6.43 0.20
C CYS A 129 4.44 7.56 -0.29
N GLU A 130 4.58 8.75 0.29
CA GLU A 130 3.72 9.90 0.03
C GLU A 130 4.52 11.21 0.07
N GLU A 131 4.13 12.16 -0.79
CA GLU A 131 4.59 13.55 -0.74
C GLU A 131 4.02 14.23 0.49
N LEU A 132 4.87 14.78 1.36
CA LEU A 132 4.40 15.45 2.59
C LEU A 132 3.65 16.76 2.34
N THR A 133 3.88 17.38 1.19
CA THR A 133 3.36 18.70 0.81
C THR A 133 3.02 18.72 -0.67
N SER A 134 2.18 19.66 -1.09
CA SER A 134 1.86 19.88 -2.50
C SER A 134 2.91 20.73 -3.25
N SER A 135 4.06 21.00 -2.64
CA SER A 135 5.13 21.79 -3.27
C SER A 135 5.99 20.91 -4.19
N GLU A 136 6.53 21.49 -5.26
CA GLU A 136 7.41 20.77 -6.19
C GLU A 136 8.73 20.29 -5.53
N GLU A 137 9.06 20.86 -4.37
CA GLU A 137 10.24 20.52 -3.57
C GLU A 137 9.87 19.65 -2.36
N SER A 138 8.65 19.08 -2.34
CA SER A 138 8.22 18.23 -1.24
C SER A 138 9.09 16.99 -1.14
N PRO A 139 9.61 16.65 0.06
CA PRO A 139 10.19 15.34 0.26
C PRO A 139 9.10 14.26 0.12
N ILE A 140 9.48 13.11 -0.41
CA ILE A 140 8.63 11.92 -0.52
C ILE A 140 9.07 10.92 0.55
N CYS A 141 8.19 10.63 1.49
CA CYS A 141 8.53 9.94 2.73
C CYS A 141 7.64 8.72 3.00
N CYS A 142 8.17 7.77 3.76
CA CYS A 142 7.38 6.66 4.29
C CYS A 142 6.51 7.12 5.46
N VAL A 143 5.26 7.44 5.17
CA VAL A 143 4.27 7.86 6.19
C VAL A 143 3.39 6.70 6.61
N LYS A 144 2.86 6.76 7.82
CA LYS A 144 1.88 5.77 8.30
C LYS A 144 0.58 5.91 7.53
N GLY A 145 0.10 4.82 6.95
CA GLY A 145 -1.12 4.81 6.16
C GLY A 145 -1.29 3.53 5.35
N GLU A 146 -2.53 3.26 4.94
CA GLU A 146 -2.83 2.17 4.02
C GLU A 146 -2.26 2.50 2.63
N ARG A 147 -1.68 1.49 1.99
CA ARG A 147 -1.20 1.57 0.61
C ARG A 147 -2.39 1.51 -0.36
N GLY A 148 -2.16 2.00 -1.58
CA GLY A 148 -3.09 1.79 -2.68
C GLY A 148 -3.30 0.31 -2.98
N VAL A 149 -4.42 0.01 -3.63
CA VAL A 149 -4.80 -1.37 -4.02
C VAL A 149 -4.70 -1.60 -5.54
N GLY A 150 -4.43 -0.55 -6.31
CA GLY A 150 -4.28 -0.62 -7.75
C GLY A 150 -3.01 -1.37 -8.14
N VAL A 151 -3.17 -2.51 -8.81
CA VAL A 151 -2.07 -3.28 -9.41
C VAL A 151 -1.64 -2.68 -10.75
N ALA A 152 -0.47 -3.10 -11.27
CA ALA A 152 0.06 -2.65 -12.55
C ALA A 152 -1.01 -2.62 -13.68
N GLY A 153 -1.14 -1.51 -14.38
CA GLY A 153 -2.08 -1.32 -15.50
C GLY A 153 -3.53 -1.03 -15.09
N THR A 154 -3.83 -0.93 -13.79
CA THR A 154 -5.09 -0.39 -13.28
C THR A 154 -5.11 1.13 -13.44
N ALA A 155 -6.27 1.72 -13.68
CA ALA A 155 -6.38 3.17 -13.75
C ALA A 155 -6.11 3.82 -12.38
N CYS A 156 -5.41 4.95 -12.38
CA CYS A 156 -5.15 5.76 -11.19
C CYS A 156 -5.33 7.25 -11.49
N THR A 157 -5.64 7.99 -10.43
CA THR A 157 -5.70 9.45 -10.41
C THR A 157 -4.57 10.04 -9.59
N LEU A 158 -4.14 9.33 -8.55
CA LEU A 158 -3.08 9.72 -7.63
C LEU A 158 -2.11 8.54 -7.45
N ALA A 159 -0.87 8.85 -7.06
CA ALA A 159 0.12 7.86 -6.64
C ALA A 159 -0.45 6.92 -5.56
N ALA A 160 -1.18 7.47 -4.59
CA ALA A 160 -1.79 6.73 -3.48
C ALA A 160 -2.82 5.67 -3.91
N ASP A 161 -3.34 5.72 -5.14
CA ASP A 161 -4.26 4.70 -5.65
C ASP A 161 -3.54 3.36 -5.93
N CYS A 162 -2.23 3.41 -6.15
CA CYS A 162 -1.41 2.30 -6.62
C CYS A 162 -0.71 1.56 -5.48
N GLN A 163 -0.64 0.24 -5.58
CA GLN A 163 0.08 -0.61 -4.61
C GLN A 163 1.56 -0.23 -4.51
N SER A 164 2.15 0.23 -5.61
CA SER A 164 3.53 0.69 -5.71
C SER A 164 3.76 2.15 -5.32
N SER A 165 2.69 2.93 -5.11
CA SER A 165 2.68 4.40 -5.06
C SER A 165 3.12 5.11 -6.35
N ILE A 166 3.10 4.45 -7.52
CA ILE A 166 3.51 5.05 -8.78
C ILE A 166 2.37 5.03 -9.79
N CYS A 167 1.94 6.23 -10.23
CA CYS A 167 0.90 6.44 -11.23
C CYS A 167 1.50 7.15 -12.46
N ILE A 168 1.55 6.46 -13.61
CA ILE A 168 2.17 6.94 -14.86
C ILE A 168 1.13 6.92 -15.98
N ASP A 169 0.89 8.06 -16.62
CA ASP A 169 -0.18 8.27 -17.61
C ASP A 169 -1.55 7.69 -17.19
N ASN A 170 -1.94 7.91 -15.93
CA ASN A 170 -3.16 7.39 -15.31
C ASN A 170 -3.22 5.85 -15.19
N LEU A 171 -2.07 5.16 -15.23
CA LEU A 171 -1.96 3.73 -14.96
C LEU A 171 -0.98 3.46 -13.83
N CYS A 172 -1.38 2.60 -12.89
CA CYS A 172 -0.49 2.15 -11.83
C CYS A 172 0.68 1.37 -12.44
N SER A 173 1.91 1.70 -12.02
CA SER A 173 3.12 0.99 -12.42
C SER A 173 3.54 -0.02 -11.37
N ASP A 174 4.41 -0.95 -11.74
CA ASP A 174 5.03 -1.91 -10.82
C ASP A 174 6.42 -2.31 -11.34
N ILE A 175 7.21 -2.95 -10.46
CA ILE A 175 8.57 -3.40 -10.77
C ILE A 175 8.50 -4.55 -11.78
N CYS A 176 9.41 -4.54 -12.75
CA CYS A 176 9.53 -5.57 -13.79
C CYS A 176 10.97 -6.06 -13.95
N GLY A 177 11.15 -7.35 -14.22
CA GLY A 177 12.45 -7.89 -14.64
C GLY A 177 12.61 -7.80 -16.17
N SER A 178 11.50 -7.87 -16.88
CA SER A 178 11.39 -7.89 -18.34
C SER A 178 10.03 -7.34 -18.80
N VAL A 179 9.90 -7.10 -20.10
CA VAL A 179 8.63 -6.66 -20.72
C VAL A 179 7.49 -7.67 -20.51
N ALA A 180 7.81 -8.95 -20.32
CA ALA A 180 6.81 -10.00 -20.11
C ALA A 180 6.12 -9.91 -18.75
N ASP A 181 6.72 -9.23 -17.78
CA ASP A 181 6.14 -9.02 -16.44
C ASP A 181 5.10 -7.89 -16.45
N CYS A 182 5.11 -7.07 -17.49
CA CYS A 182 4.24 -5.91 -17.57
C CYS A 182 2.88 -6.23 -18.20
N PRO A 183 1.81 -5.56 -17.73
CA PRO A 183 0.48 -5.76 -18.27
C PRO A 183 0.41 -5.29 -19.74
N PRO A 184 -0.57 -5.76 -20.54
CA PRO A 184 -0.66 -5.42 -21.96
C PRO A 184 -0.71 -3.92 -22.29
N LYS A 185 -1.15 -3.08 -21.34
CA LYS A 185 -1.21 -1.62 -21.47
C LYS A 185 0.09 -0.90 -21.07
N MET A 186 1.09 -1.61 -20.53
CA MET A 186 2.35 -1.05 -20.04
C MET A 186 3.57 -1.85 -20.53
N GLN A 187 3.65 -2.14 -21.83
CA GLN A 187 4.65 -3.05 -22.42
C GLN A 187 6.06 -2.45 -22.61
N LEU A 188 6.49 -1.56 -21.72
CA LEU A 188 7.86 -1.08 -21.63
C LEU A 188 8.39 -1.40 -20.22
N CYS A 189 9.61 -1.92 -20.12
CA CYS A 189 10.24 -2.24 -18.83
C CYS A 189 11.61 -1.57 -18.77
N MET A 190 11.70 -0.44 -18.05
CA MET A 190 12.90 0.39 -18.01
C MET A 190 13.11 1.04 -16.65
N ALA A 191 14.37 1.36 -16.33
CA ALA A 191 14.72 2.05 -15.09
C ALA A 191 14.30 3.52 -15.15
N ILE A 192 13.89 4.04 -14.00
CA ILE A 192 13.58 5.46 -13.82
C ILE A 192 14.87 6.15 -13.40
N ALA A 193 15.35 7.07 -14.23
CA ALA A 193 16.51 7.87 -13.85
C ALA A 193 16.19 8.61 -12.53
N PHE A 194 17.16 8.66 -11.62
CA PHE A 194 17.05 9.34 -10.32
C PHE A 194 16.13 8.69 -9.27
N SER A 195 15.62 7.47 -9.49
CA SER A 195 14.89 6.73 -8.42
C SER A 195 15.79 6.34 -7.23
N GLY A 196 17.11 6.37 -7.42
CA GLY A 196 18.07 5.85 -6.44
C GLY A 196 18.12 4.32 -6.39
N SER A 197 17.39 3.62 -7.27
CA SER A 197 17.39 2.15 -7.39
C SER A 197 17.67 1.68 -8.82
N ASP A 198 18.17 0.45 -8.95
CA ASP A 198 18.38 -0.22 -10.25
C ASP A 198 17.10 -0.91 -10.76
N ASP A 199 15.98 -0.75 -10.05
CA ASP A 199 14.72 -1.39 -10.40
C ASP A 199 14.14 -0.80 -11.68
N LYS A 200 13.57 -1.68 -12.49
CA LYS A 200 12.86 -1.29 -13.71
C LYS A 200 11.37 -1.30 -13.44
N TRP A 201 10.66 -0.43 -14.14
CA TRP A 201 9.24 -0.19 -13.95
C TRP A 201 8.48 -0.39 -15.26
N CYS A 202 7.22 -0.79 -15.14
CA CYS A 202 6.33 -0.89 -16.29
C CYS A 202 5.88 0.50 -16.77
N PHE A 203 5.97 0.75 -18.07
CA PHE A 203 5.59 2.02 -18.71
C PHE A 203 4.58 1.80 -19.84
N PRO A 204 3.61 2.70 -20.03
CA PRO A 204 2.76 2.75 -21.23
C PRO A 204 3.60 2.87 -22.51
N GLN A 205 3.07 2.34 -23.63
CA GLN A 205 3.69 2.48 -24.97
C GLN A 205 3.30 3.80 -25.65
#